data_AF-A0A0R1W5B0-F1
#
_entry.id   AF-A0A0R1W5B0-F1
#
_cell.length_a   1.000
_cell.length_b   1.000
_cell.length_c   1.000
_cell.angle_alpha   90.00
_cell.angle_beta   90.00
_cell.angle_gamma   90.00
#
_symmetry.space_group_name_H-M   'P 1'
#
loop_
_entity.id
_entity.type
_entity.pdbx_description
1 polymer ?
#
loop_
_entity_poly.entity_id
_entity_poly.type
_entity_poly.pdbx_seq_one_letter_code
_entity_poly.pdbx_strand_id
1 'polypeptide(L)'
;MLSNNDEGQNRFKFKKYRGILMGQLLDIMNMHDSQQGKHHVGSQADTCDLCSQFNEMHQELDQVNKLLSAYKRPVLVADDPDASQRHFYYICSDAIGNMYVVRARNKDEASNLLHATQADCGREHVKHISRREAFQTIENFEGARAQQTIHYLQHDDYYLGVVSQLNSSEVG
;
A
#
# COMPACT_ATOMS: atom_id res chain seq x y z
N MET A 1 21.33 -12.30 20.51
CA MET A 1 21.39 -12.01 19.06
C MET A 1 20.26 -12.82 18.42
N LEU A 2 19.16 -12.17 18.04
CA LEU A 2 18.06 -12.85 17.35
C LEU A 2 18.49 -13.08 15.90
N SER A 3 18.32 -14.30 15.43
CA SER A 3 18.59 -14.73 14.06
C SER A 3 17.75 -13.88 13.09
N ASN A 4 18.31 -13.43 11.96
CA ASN A 4 17.58 -12.68 10.91
C ASN A 4 16.24 -13.33 10.48
N ASN A 5 16.11 -14.64 10.67
CA ASN A 5 14.91 -15.41 10.36
C ASN A 5 13.75 -15.17 11.36
N ASP A 6 14.06 -14.91 12.63
CA ASP A 6 13.06 -14.68 13.70
C ASP A 6 12.47 -13.26 13.61
N GLU A 7 13.28 -12.27 13.21
CA GLU A 7 12.82 -10.89 12.99
C GLU A 7 11.80 -10.80 11.84
N GLY A 8 12.03 -11.55 10.76
CA GLY A 8 11.11 -11.62 9.61
C GLY A 8 9.75 -12.22 9.96
N GLN A 9 9.74 -13.32 10.73
CA GLN A 9 8.50 -13.96 11.18
C GLN A 9 7.73 -13.07 12.17
N ASN A 10 8.42 -12.42 13.10
CA ASN A 10 7.79 -11.51 14.06
C ASN A 10 7.21 -10.29 13.34
N ARG A 11 7.92 -9.70 12.39
CA ARG A 11 7.40 -8.60 11.56
C ARG A 11 6.16 -9.01 10.77
N PHE A 12 6.14 -10.21 10.19
CA PHE A 12 4.96 -10.73 9.50
C PHE A 12 3.76 -10.88 10.45
N LYS A 13 3.98 -11.43 11.65
CA LYS A 13 2.95 -11.54 12.68
C LYS A 13 2.40 -10.16 13.08
N PHE A 14 3.26 -9.17 13.31
CA PHE A 14 2.83 -7.81 13.64
C PHE A 14 2.09 -7.13 12.48
N LYS A 15 2.47 -7.35 11.23
CA LYS A 15 1.71 -6.85 10.06
C LYS A 15 0.32 -7.46 9.98
N LYS A 16 0.22 -8.78 10.19
CA LYS A 16 -1.06 -9.49 10.22
C LYS A 16 -1.93 -8.96 11.35
N TYR A 17 -1.36 -8.80 12.54
CA TYR A 17 -2.07 -8.30 13.70
C TYR A 17 -2.53 -6.85 13.52
N ARG A 18 -1.70 -5.98 12.95
CA ARG A 18 -2.09 -4.63 12.54
C ARG A 18 -3.32 -4.63 11.63
N GLY A 19 -3.37 -5.54 10.65
CA GLY A 19 -4.52 -5.67 9.76
C GLY A 19 -5.80 -6.07 10.51
N ILE A 20 -5.69 -6.96 11.50
CA ILE A 20 -6.83 -7.36 12.35
C ILE A 20 -7.33 -6.16 13.18
N LEU A 21 -6.43 -5.43 13.84
CA LEU A 21 -6.78 -4.24 14.64
C LEU A 21 -7.47 -3.16 13.79
N MET A 22 -6.99 -2.92 12.56
CA MET A 22 -7.63 -1.98 11.64
C MET A 22 -9.04 -2.42 11.24
N GLY A 23 -9.25 -3.73 11.01
CA GLY A 23 -10.59 -4.27 10.73
C GLY A 23 -11.54 -4.08 11.91
N GLN A 24 -11.08 -4.40 13.12
CA GLN A 24 -11.88 -4.24 14.34
C GLN A 24 -12.20 -2.77 14.65
N LEU A 25 -11.28 -1.83 14.39
CA LEU A 25 -11.56 -0.40 14.52
C LEU A 25 -12.66 0.05 13.56
N LEU A 26 -12.66 -0.43 12.31
CA LEU A 26 -13.73 -0.14 11.35
C LEU A 26 -15.08 -0.68 11.82
N ASP A 27 -15.10 -1.90 12.37
CA ASP A 27 -16.32 -2.48 12.94
C ASP A 27 -16.85 -1.65 14.11
N ILE A 28 -15.97 -1.19 15.01
CA ILE A 28 -16.33 -0.31 16.14
C ILE A 28 -16.88 1.03 15.62
N MET A 29 -16.27 1.62 14.60
CA MET A 29 -16.77 2.87 13.99
C MET A 29 -18.17 2.68 13.40
N ASN A 30 -18.40 1.60 12.65
CA ASN A 30 -19.71 1.30 12.08
C ASN A 30 -20.78 1.04 13.15
N MET A 31 -20.40 0.33 14.23
CA MET A 31 -21.28 0.11 15.38
C MET A 31 -21.57 1.40 16.13
N HIS A 32 -20.58 2.27 16.28
CA HIS A 32 -20.73 3.56 16.96
C HIS A 32 -21.69 4.46 16.18
N ASP A 33 -21.50 4.58 14.87
CA ASP A 33 -22.38 5.37 14.01
C ASP A 33 -23.83 4.86 14.04
N SER A 34 -24.03 3.54 14.06
CA SER A 34 -25.36 2.93 14.08
C SER A 34 -26.07 2.96 15.44
N GLN A 35 -25.34 2.94 16.56
CA GLN A 35 -25.92 2.81 17.90
C GLN A 35 -25.85 4.11 18.74
N GLN A 36 -24.82 4.92 18.54
CA GLN A 36 -24.38 5.97 19.47
C GLN A 36 -24.04 7.30 18.77
N GLY A 37 -24.36 7.45 17.47
CA GLY A 37 -23.95 8.55 16.56
C GLY A 37 -24.33 10.00 16.91
N LYS A 38 -24.57 10.29 18.19
CA LYS A 38 -24.77 11.64 18.76
C LYS A 38 -23.45 12.36 19.06
N HIS A 39 -22.31 11.68 19.01
CA HIS A 39 -20.97 12.22 19.26
C HIS A 39 -19.96 11.58 18.31
N HIS A 40 -18.72 12.09 18.27
CA HIS A 40 -17.67 11.49 17.43
C HIS A 40 -17.04 10.29 18.15
N VAL A 41 -16.75 9.22 17.40
CA VAL A 41 -16.04 8.06 17.95
C VAL A 41 -14.69 8.48 18.57
N GLY A 42 -14.38 7.93 19.75
CA GLY A 42 -13.19 8.27 20.53
C GLY A 42 -13.29 9.53 21.41
N SER A 43 -14.35 10.33 21.28
CA SER A 43 -14.47 11.62 22.00
C SER A 43 -15.01 11.53 23.43
N GLN A 44 -15.80 10.49 23.75
CA GLN A 44 -16.48 10.36 25.05
C GLN A 44 -16.23 8.98 25.68
N ALA A 45 -14.96 8.65 25.92
CA ALA A 45 -14.58 7.34 26.47
C ALA A 45 -15.16 7.04 27.86
N ASP A 46 -15.40 8.07 28.68
CA ASP A 46 -15.93 7.88 30.04
C ASP A 46 -17.42 7.49 30.08
N THR A 47 -18.15 7.77 28.99
CA THR A 47 -19.61 7.61 28.92
C THR A 47 -20.09 6.78 27.73
N CYS A 48 -19.19 6.36 26.84
CA CYS A 48 -19.49 5.53 25.68
C CYS A 48 -18.50 4.37 25.59
N ASP A 49 -19.00 3.16 25.82
CA ASP A 49 -18.20 1.94 25.78
C ASP A 49 -17.49 1.73 24.44
N LEU A 50 -18.13 2.09 23.33
CA LEU A 50 -17.54 2.00 21.99
C LEU A 50 -16.42 3.03 21.79
N CYS A 51 -16.51 4.22 22.39
CA CYS A 51 -15.40 5.18 22.39
C CYS A 51 -14.23 4.70 23.24
N SER A 52 -14.51 4.05 24.38
CA SER A 52 -13.48 3.48 25.23
C SER A 52 -12.73 2.35 24.50
N GLN A 53 -13.47 1.39 23.94
CA GLN A 53 -12.91 0.31 23.12
C GLN A 53 -12.14 0.81 21.91
N PHE A 54 -12.65 1.83 21.21
CA PHE A 54 -11.94 2.46 20.10
C PHE A 54 -10.59 3.03 20.55
N ASN A 55 -10.56 3.77 21.66
CA ASN A 55 -9.34 4.40 22.16
C ASN A 55 -8.31 3.35 22.63
N GLU A 56 -8.74 2.30 23.33
CA GLU A 56 -7.87 1.19 23.73
C GLU A 56 -7.24 0.51 22.51
N MET A 57 -8.06 0.18 21.51
CA MET A 57 -7.61 -0.49 20.30
C MET A 57 -6.73 0.41 19.42
N HIS A 58 -6.99 1.72 19.41
CA HIS A 58 -6.12 2.69 18.74
C HIS A 58 -4.75 2.79 19.43
N GLN A 59 -4.71 2.77 20.76
CA GLN A 59 -3.43 2.72 21.50
C GLN A 59 -2.66 1.44 21.21
N GLU A 60 -3.34 0.29 21.14
CA GLU A 60 -2.72 -0.98 20.78
C GLU A 60 -2.18 -0.96 19.35
N LEU A 61 -2.93 -0.38 18.40
CA LEU A 61 -2.47 -0.17 17.03
C LEU A 61 -1.21 0.69 16.97
N ASP A 62 -1.15 1.77 17.75
CA ASP A 62 0.02 2.65 17.84
C ASP A 62 1.25 1.90 18.40
N GLN A 63 1.05 1.01 19.38
CA GLN A 63 2.12 0.16 19.89
C GLN A 63 2.62 -0.82 18.82
N VAL A 64 1.73 -1.47 18.08
CA VAL A 64 2.11 -2.35 16.97
C VAL A 64 2.86 -1.59 15.87
N ASN A 65 2.46 -0.35 15.57
CA ASN A 65 3.17 0.50 14.62
C ASN A 65 4.58 0.88 15.10
N LYS A 66 4.75 1.19 16.39
CA LYS A 66 6.07 1.42 17.00
C LYS A 66 6.95 0.17 16.96
N LEU A 67 6.38 -1.01 17.21
CA LEU A 67 7.11 -2.26 17.10
C LEU A 67 7.54 -2.50 15.65
N LEU A 68 6.64 -2.30 14.68
CA LEU A 68 6.93 -2.46 13.26
C LEU A 68 7.99 -1.48 12.74
N SER A 69 8.08 -0.27 13.29
CA SER A 69 9.12 0.71 12.94
C SER A 69 10.47 0.38 13.60
N ALA A 70 10.47 -0.31 14.74
CA ALA A 70 11.68 -0.78 15.41
C ALA A 70 12.33 -2.00 14.74
N TYR A 71 11.57 -2.81 13.99
CA TYR A 71 12.16 -3.86 13.16
C TYR A 71 12.91 -3.22 11.98
N LYS A 72 14.22 -3.50 11.88
CA LYS A 72 15.00 -3.15 10.70
C LYS A 72 14.27 -3.69 9.47
N ARG A 73 14.10 -2.85 8.45
CA ARG A 73 13.64 -3.34 7.14
C ARG A 73 14.58 -4.48 6.77
N PRO A 74 14.08 -5.65 6.33
CA PRO A 74 14.92 -6.73 5.86
C PRO A 74 15.88 -6.12 4.86
N VAL A 75 17.17 -6.11 5.21
CA VAL A 75 18.21 -5.96 4.21
C VAL A 75 18.06 -7.24 3.40
N LEU A 76 17.43 -7.13 2.24
CA LEU A 76 17.58 -8.16 1.22
C LEU A 76 19.09 -8.29 1.04
N VAL A 77 19.64 -9.45 1.41
CA VAL A 77 21.04 -9.76 1.20
C VAL A 77 21.29 -9.47 -0.27
N ALA A 78 22.03 -8.38 -0.51
CA ALA A 78 22.46 -8.00 -1.83
C ALA A 78 23.54 -9.02 -2.21
N ASP A 79 23.14 -10.06 -2.94
CA ASP A 79 24.10 -10.89 -3.67
C ASP A 79 24.75 -10.11 -4.84
N ASP A 80 24.39 -8.83 -5.03
CA ASP A 80 25.10 -7.95 -5.95
C ASP A 80 25.09 -6.48 -5.46
N PRO A 81 26.22 -5.97 -4.93
CA PRO A 81 26.35 -4.57 -4.56
C PRO A 81 26.35 -3.60 -5.76
N ASP A 82 26.38 -4.12 -7.01
CA ASP A 82 26.24 -3.32 -8.23
C ASP A 82 24.77 -3.15 -8.67
N ALA A 83 23.85 -3.93 -8.07
CA ALA A 83 22.41 -3.71 -8.16
C ALA A 83 21.97 -2.56 -7.25
N SER A 84 22.47 -1.35 -7.52
CA SER A 84 21.78 -0.13 -7.10
C SER A 84 20.29 -0.32 -7.40
N GLN A 85 19.44 -0.30 -6.37
CA GLN A 85 18.00 -0.57 -6.42
C GLN A 85 17.29 0.50 -7.26
N ARG A 86 17.52 0.48 -8.58
CA ARG A 86 16.89 1.39 -9.52
C ARG A 86 15.47 0.92 -9.72
N HIS A 87 14.55 1.62 -9.09
CA HIS A 87 13.13 1.45 -9.35
C HIS A 87 12.78 2.22 -10.61
N PHE A 88 12.18 1.51 -11.54
CA PHE A 88 11.76 2.03 -12.83
C PHE A 88 10.24 2.10 -12.87
N TYR A 89 9.74 2.95 -13.76
CA TYR A 89 8.31 3.06 -14.02
C TYR A 89 7.99 2.36 -15.34
N TYR A 90 6.87 1.67 -15.36
CA TYR A 90 6.37 0.97 -16.52
C TYR A 90 4.91 1.36 -16.74
N ILE A 91 4.51 1.48 -18.00
CA ILE A 91 3.12 1.50 -18.40
C ILE A 91 2.78 0.17 -19.05
N CYS A 92 1.65 -0.38 -18.67
CA CYS A 92 1.17 -1.68 -19.13
C CYS A 92 -0.29 -1.55 -19.54
N SER A 93 -0.73 -2.36 -20.49
CA SER A 93 -2.14 -2.49 -20.87
C SER A 93 -2.57 -3.94 -20.79
N ASP A 94 -3.70 -4.23 -20.16
CA ASP A 94 -4.28 -5.57 -20.18
C ASP A 94 -5.04 -5.86 -21.49
N ALA A 95 -5.51 -7.10 -21.64
CA ALA A 95 -6.28 -7.53 -22.82
C ALA A 95 -7.63 -6.80 -22.99
N ILE A 96 -8.14 -6.14 -21.96
CA ILE A 96 -9.43 -5.44 -21.93
C ILE A 96 -9.22 -3.91 -22.14
N GLY A 97 -7.98 -3.49 -22.35
CA GLY A 97 -7.61 -2.10 -22.61
C GLY A 97 -7.45 -1.24 -21.36
N ASN A 98 -7.46 -1.82 -20.16
CA ASN A 98 -7.12 -1.09 -18.95
C ASN A 98 -5.64 -0.76 -18.97
N MET A 99 -5.28 0.45 -18.52
CA MET A 99 -3.89 0.90 -18.46
C MET A 99 -3.42 1.02 -17.02
N TYR A 100 -2.18 0.61 -16.78
CA TYR A 100 -1.58 0.57 -15.46
C TYR A 100 -0.23 1.27 -15.45
N VAL A 101 0.02 2.09 -14.43
CA VAL A 101 1.36 2.59 -14.10
C VAL A 101 1.93 1.70 -12.99
N VAL A 102 3.08 1.08 -13.22
CA VAL A 102 3.69 0.12 -12.30
C VAL A 102 5.10 0.58 -11.95
N ARG A 103 5.44 0.53 -10.66
CA ARG A 103 6.83 0.71 -10.18
C ARG A 103 7.44 -0.65 -9.90
N ALA A 104 8.52 -0.99 -10.60
CA ALA A 104 9.17 -2.29 -10.53
C ALA A 104 10.70 -2.18 -10.76
N ARG A 105 11.46 -3.24 -10.49
CA ARG A 105 12.91 -3.31 -10.72
C ARG A 105 13.27 -3.66 -12.17
N ASN A 106 12.38 -4.35 -12.86
CA ASN A 106 12.53 -4.72 -14.26
C ASN A 106 11.17 -5.00 -14.91
N LYS A 107 11.15 -5.21 -16.23
CA LYS A 107 9.92 -5.51 -16.99
C LYS A 107 9.23 -6.81 -16.56
N ASP A 108 10.01 -7.80 -16.12
CA ASP A 108 9.49 -9.13 -15.76
C ASP A 108 8.71 -9.04 -14.45
N GLU A 109 9.25 -8.31 -13.46
CA GLU A 109 8.55 -8.00 -12.22
C GLU A 109 7.30 -7.15 -12.47
N ALA A 110 7.34 -6.18 -13.39
CA ALA A 110 6.16 -5.38 -13.73
C ALA A 110 5.02 -6.23 -14.33
N SER A 111 5.33 -7.16 -15.23
CA SER A 111 4.35 -8.10 -15.79
C SER A 111 3.81 -9.06 -14.72
N ASN A 112 4.67 -9.62 -13.86
CA ASN A 112 4.26 -10.51 -12.78
C ASN A 112 3.35 -9.83 -11.75
N LEU A 113 3.60 -8.55 -11.44
CA LEU A 113 2.76 -7.77 -10.52
C LEU A 113 1.33 -7.61 -11.04
N LEU A 114 1.13 -7.58 -12.37
CA LEU A 114 -0.21 -7.49 -12.99
C LEU A 114 -0.92 -8.84 -13.06
N HIS A 115 -0.18 -9.92 -13.33
CA HIS A 115 -0.75 -11.27 -13.22
C HIS A 115 -1.32 -11.55 -11.83
N ALA A 116 -0.65 -11.06 -10.78
CA ALA A 116 -1.13 -11.18 -9.40
C ALA A 116 -2.43 -10.40 -9.13
N THR A 117 -2.76 -9.39 -9.95
CA THR A 117 -4.02 -8.61 -9.86
C THR A 117 -5.11 -9.09 -10.80
N GLN A 118 -4.98 -10.30 -11.38
CA GLN A 118 -5.89 -10.85 -12.42
C GLN A 118 -5.92 -10.05 -13.73
N ALA A 119 -5.05 -9.06 -13.88
CA ALA A 119 -4.87 -8.31 -15.12
C ALA A 119 -3.79 -9.04 -15.94
N ASP A 120 -4.21 -9.92 -16.83
CA ASP A 120 -3.28 -10.69 -17.66
C ASP A 120 -2.61 -9.75 -18.67
N CYS A 121 -1.31 -9.47 -18.47
CA CYS A 121 -0.53 -8.56 -19.28
C CYS A 121 0.78 -9.23 -19.69
N GLY A 122 0.84 -9.69 -20.94
CA GLY A 122 2.04 -10.25 -21.52
C GLY A 122 3.19 -9.23 -21.54
N ARG A 123 4.42 -9.71 -21.33
CA ARG A 123 5.66 -8.90 -21.28
C ARG A 123 5.81 -7.88 -22.41
N GLU A 124 5.29 -8.18 -23.59
CA GLU A 124 5.36 -7.32 -24.79
C GLU A 124 4.58 -6.02 -24.63
N HIS A 125 3.55 -6.01 -23.79
CA HIS A 125 2.73 -4.83 -23.49
C HIS A 125 3.29 -3.98 -22.34
N VAL A 126 4.45 -4.37 -21.78
CA VAL A 126 5.14 -3.62 -20.72
C VAL A 126 6.17 -2.67 -21.33
N LYS A 127 5.88 -1.36 -21.25
CA LYS A 127 6.76 -0.30 -21.74
C LYS A 127 7.40 0.45 -20.57
N HIS A 128 8.72 0.53 -20.59
CA HIS A 128 9.46 1.37 -19.64
C HIS A 128 9.22 2.85 -19.95
N ILE A 129 8.97 3.65 -18.92
CA ILE A 129 8.74 5.09 -19.01
C ILE A 129 9.60 5.82 -17.98
N SER A 130 9.94 7.07 -18.26
CA SER A 130 10.62 7.92 -17.31
C SER A 130 9.73 8.24 -16.12
N ARG A 131 10.35 8.63 -14.99
CA ARG A 131 9.62 9.11 -13.80
C ARG A 131 8.70 10.29 -14.12
N ARG A 132 9.15 11.21 -14.99
CA ARG A 132 8.36 12.36 -15.42
C ARG A 132 7.10 11.91 -16.18
N GLU A 133 7.27 11.01 -17.15
CA GLU A 133 6.14 10.46 -17.91
C GLU A 133 5.18 9.72 -16.98
N ALA A 134 5.68 8.94 -16.02
CA ALA A 134 4.85 8.23 -15.05
C ALA A 134 3.98 9.18 -14.22
N PHE A 135 4.56 10.27 -13.71
CA PHE A 135 3.81 11.25 -12.92
C PHE A 135 2.76 11.96 -13.77
N GLN A 136 3.08 12.31 -15.01
CA GLN A 136 2.11 12.88 -15.93
C GLN A 136 0.98 11.89 -16.27
N THR A 137 1.28 10.60 -16.41
CA THR A 137 0.26 9.55 -16.61
C THR A 137 -0.64 9.41 -15.38
N ILE A 138 -0.08 9.44 -14.16
CA ILE A 138 -0.86 9.40 -12.90
C ILE A 138 -1.77 10.63 -12.79
N GLU A 139 -1.28 11.82 -13.15
CA GLU A 139 -2.12 13.03 -13.22
C GLU A 139 -3.30 12.87 -14.17
N ASN A 140 -3.07 12.27 -15.34
CA ASN A 140 -4.14 12.00 -16.30
C ASN A 140 -5.14 10.94 -15.81
N PHE A 141 -4.70 9.95 -15.04
CA PHE A 141 -5.56 8.85 -14.56
C PHE A 141 -6.39 9.26 -13.35
N GLU A 142 -5.80 9.96 -12.38
CA GLU A 142 -6.39 10.21 -11.07
C GLU A 142 -6.92 11.64 -10.87
N GLY A 143 -6.59 12.55 -11.79
CA GLY A 143 -6.99 13.95 -11.71
C GLY A 143 -6.61 14.60 -10.37
N ALA A 144 -7.60 15.07 -9.61
CA ALA A 144 -7.39 15.75 -8.35
C ALA A 144 -6.68 14.90 -7.27
N ARG A 145 -6.72 13.57 -7.36
CA ARG A 145 -6.08 12.65 -6.39
C ARG A 145 -4.61 12.37 -6.69
N ALA A 146 -4.15 12.67 -7.90
CA ALA A 146 -2.79 12.34 -8.36
C ALA A 146 -1.69 12.94 -7.49
N GLN A 147 -1.90 14.14 -6.93
CA GLN A 147 -0.91 14.82 -6.11
C GLN A 147 -0.56 14.03 -4.84
N GLN A 148 -1.54 13.32 -4.23
CA GLN A 148 -1.29 12.48 -3.07
C GLN A 148 -0.44 11.26 -3.43
N THR A 149 -0.77 10.60 -4.55
CA THR A 149 -0.05 9.43 -5.07
C THR A 149 1.38 9.79 -5.47
N ILE A 150 1.57 10.91 -6.17
CA ILE A 150 2.89 11.42 -6.56
C ILE A 150 3.71 11.80 -5.32
N HIS A 151 3.11 12.51 -4.37
CA HIS A 151 3.78 12.87 -3.12
C HIS A 151 4.24 11.61 -2.38
N TYR A 152 3.40 10.58 -2.28
CA TYR A 152 3.78 9.30 -1.69
C TYR A 152 4.98 8.66 -2.40
N LEU A 153 4.94 8.56 -3.74
CA LEU A 153 6.03 7.96 -4.52
C LEU A 153 7.33 8.75 -4.51
N GLN A 154 7.26 10.07 -4.27
CA GLN A 154 8.44 10.92 -4.11
C GLN A 154 9.18 10.65 -2.80
N HIS A 155 8.48 10.19 -1.77
CA HIS A 155 9.02 9.99 -0.42
C HIS A 155 9.18 8.52 -0.01
N ASP A 156 8.55 7.60 -0.74
CA ASP A 156 8.73 6.15 -0.56
C ASP A 156 9.53 5.56 -1.71
N ASP A 157 10.83 5.42 -1.51
CA ASP A 157 11.71 4.78 -2.49
C ASP A 157 11.56 3.27 -2.55
N TYR A 158 10.76 2.62 -1.70
CA TYR A 158 10.72 1.16 -1.57
C TYR A 158 9.42 0.54 -2.09
N TYR A 159 8.47 1.37 -2.51
CA TYR A 159 7.21 0.90 -3.06
C TYR A 159 7.42 0.24 -4.43
N LEU A 160 6.93 -1.00 -4.55
CA LEU A 160 6.84 -1.77 -5.79
C LEU A 160 5.40 -2.23 -5.94
N GLY A 161 4.81 -2.06 -7.12
CA GLY A 161 3.40 -2.37 -7.34
C GLY A 161 2.73 -1.48 -8.37
N VAL A 162 1.43 -1.75 -8.59
CA VAL A 162 0.54 -0.90 -9.38
C VAL A 162 0.31 0.39 -8.62
N VAL A 163 0.77 1.49 -9.19
CA VAL A 163 0.67 2.83 -8.62
C VAL A 163 -0.68 3.45 -8.96
N SER A 164 -1.12 3.28 -10.20
CA SER A 164 -2.32 3.91 -10.75
C SER A 164 -2.89 3.06 -11.87
N GLN A 165 -4.21 3.15 -12.08
CA GLN A 165 -4.91 2.44 -13.16
C GLN A 165 -5.96 3.34 -13.80
N LEU A 166 -6.19 3.14 -15.10
CA LEU A 166 -7.31 3.69 -15.85
C LEU A 166 -8.10 2.53 -16.45
N ASN A 167 -9.39 2.46 -16.10
CA ASN A 167 -10.26 1.42 -16.62
C ASN A 167 -10.85 1.84 -17.97
N SER A 168 -10.84 0.94 -18.96
CA SER A 168 -11.37 1.23 -20.30
C SER A 168 -12.89 1.51 -20.30
N SER A 169 -13.60 1.14 -19.24
CA SER A 169 -15.03 1.42 -19.05
C SER A 169 -15.36 2.89 -18.76
N GLU A 170 -14.36 3.76 -18.60
CA GLU A 170 -14.54 5.20 -18.33
C GLU A 170 -14.35 6.09 -19.58
N VAL A 171 -14.16 5.48 -20.76
CA VAL A 171 -14.15 6.21 -22.05
C VAL A 171 -15.53 6.07 -22.70
N GLY A 172 -16.43 6.99 -22.32
CA GLY A 172 -17.63 7.31 -23.09
C GLY A 172 -17.33 8.25 -24.24
#